data_AF-A0AAD2ECW4-F1
#
_entry.id   AF-A0AAD2ECW4-F1
#
_cell.length_a   1.000
_cell.length_b   1.000
_cell.length_c   1.000
_cell.angle_alpha   90.00
_cell.angle_beta   90.00
_cell.angle_gamma   90.00
#
_symmetry.space_group_name_H-M   'P 1'
#
loop_
_entity.id
_entity.type
_entity.pdbx_description
1 polymer ?
#
loop_
_entity_poly.entity_id
_entity_poly.type
_entity_poly.pdbx_seq_one_letter_code
_entity_poly.pdbx_strand_id
1 'polypeptide(L)'
;MTLYPTDELHSVCLDGTPPVYHLDRGSEAGINSWLVHIEGGGWSNNITTCLAQKNLKQGSSKDMAKQLAFSGILSNEPKFNPDFYNWNGIKVSYCDGASFTVDVEEVDPAILSGSSAGGLTSIFRSLVPKGAKVKCISDAGYFINVKDISGALYIEDYYNNVVMTHGAATNLPSLCTSKGKPGLVRGIFLTRLNGFAP
;
A
#
# COMPACT_ATOMS: atom_id res chain seq x y z
N MET A 1 -20.30 -1.78 2.29
CA MET A 1 -19.22 -2.78 2.48
C MET A 1 -18.93 -2.94 3.95
N THR A 2 -18.69 -4.17 4.38
CA THR A 2 -18.58 -4.54 5.80
C THR A 2 -17.13 -4.65 6.24
N LEU A 3 -16.82 -4.18 7.44
CA LEU A 3 -15.50 -4.28 8.05
C LEU A 3 -15.25 -5.66 8.66
N TYR A 4 -14.06 -6.22 8.42
CA TYR A 4 -13.58 -7.48 8.96
C TYR A 4 -12.19 -7.30 9.60
N PRO A 5 -11.93 -7.86 10.80
CA PRO A 5 -10.58 -7.96 11.32
C PRO A 5 -9.76 -9.00 10.55
N THR A 6 -8.44 -8.83 10.54
CA THR A 6 -7.51 -9.89 10.15
C THR A 6 -7.18 -10.73 11.38
N ASP A 7 -7.44 -12.04 11.33
CA ASP A 7 -7.21 -12.96 12.47
C ASP A 7 -5.76 -13.49 12.51
N GLU A 8 -4.82 -12.83 11.84
CA GLU A 8 -3.41 -13.20 11.89
C GLU A 8 -2.77 -12.77 13.21
N LEU A 9 -2.22 -13.76 13.91
CA LEU A 9 -1.82 -13.66 15.31
C LEU A 9 -0.71 -12.60 15.56
N HIS A 10 -0.01 -12.14 14.52
CA HIS A 10 1.22 -11.35 14.63
C HIS A 10 1.17 -9.99 13.90
N SER A 11 0.13 -9.71 13.12
CA SER A 11 -0.02 -8.46 12.36
C SER A 11 -0.80 -7.44 13.18
N VAL A 12 -0.24 -6.26 13.43
CA VAL A 12 -0.87 -5.19 14.24
C VAL A 12 -0.68 -3.81 13.62
N CYS A 13 -1.65 -2.91 13.84
CA CYS A 13 -1.51 -1.49 13.58
C CYS A 13 -0.51 -0.83 14.54
N LEU A 14 -0.14 0.43 14.29
CA LEU A 14 0.79 1.20 15.14
C LEU A 14 0.39 1.28 16.63
N ASP A 15 -0.91 1.21 16.94
CA ASP A 15 -1.40 1.21 18.32
C ASP A 15 -1.62 -0.19 18.93
N GLY A 16 -1.26 -1.26 18.21
CA GLY A 16 -1.43 -2.64 18.61
C GLY A 16 -2.81 -3.25 18.31
N THR A 17 -3.73 -2.50 17.70
CA THR A 17 -5.02 -3.04 17.26
C THR A 17 -4.87 -3.95 16.05
N PRO A 18 -5.79 -4.91 15.83
CA PRO A 18 -5.73 -5.74 14.63
C PRO A 18 -5.95 -4.88 13.37
N PRO A 19 -5.24 -5.18 12.27
CA PRO A 19 -5.55 -4.64 10.96
C PRO A 19 -6.95 -5.06 10.53
N VAL A 20 -7.54 -4.26 9.64
CA VAL A 20 -8.90 -4.49 9.17
C VAL A 20 -9.03 -4.17 7.69
N TYR A 21 -9.99 -4.83 7.04
CA TYR A 21 -10.36 -4.57 5.66
C TYR A 21 -11.87 -4.45 5.50
N HIS A 22 -12.31 -3.70 4.51
CA HIS A 22 -13.71 -3.72 4.07
C HIS A 22 -13.86 -4.67 2.90
N LEU A 23 -14.95 -5.44 2.90
CA LEU A 23 -15.31 -6.34 1.81
C LEU A 23 -16.67 -5.97 1.22
N ASP A 24 -16.72 -5.89 -0.11
CA ASP A 24 -17.91 -6.04 -0.91
C ASP A 24 -17.85 -7.38 -1.65
N ARG A 25 -18.92 -8.18 -1.56
CA ARG A 25 -18.95 -9.48 -2.23
C ARG A 25 -19.36 -9.29 -3.67
N GLY A 26 -18.61 -9.93 -4.57
CA GLY A 26 -18.93 -9.94 -5.99
C GLY A 26 -20.23 -10.67 -6.28
N SER A 27 -20.74 -10.45 -7.48
CA SER A 27 -21.96 -11.03 -8.00
C SER A 27 -21.76 -11.57 -9.41
N GLU A 28 -22.68 -12.44 -9.85
CA GLU A 28 -22.71 -12.96 -11.22
C GLU A 28 -21.36 -13.54 -11.67
N ALA A 29 -20.86 -13.13 -12.84
CA ALA A 29 -19.57 -13.56 -13.38
C ALA A 29 -18.36 -13.07 -12.56
N GLY A 30 -18.54 -12.04 -11.74
CA GLY A 30 -17.47 -11.44 -10.93
C GLY A 30 -17.19 -12.17 -9.60
N ILE A 31 -17.98 -13.19 -9.23
CA ILE A 31 -17.84 -13.90 -7.94
C ILE A 31 -16.47 -14.57 -7.73
N ASN A 32 -15.78 -14.92 -8.82
CA ASN A 32 -14.44 -15.55 -8.79
C ASN A 32 -13.31 -14.56 -9.10
N SER A 33 -13.62 -13.26 -9.19
CA SER A 33 -12.66 -12.21 -9.51
C SER A 33 -12.51 -11.27 -8.31
N TRP A 34 -11.30 -10.80 -8.08
CA TRP A 34 -10.93 -10.02 -6.89
C TRP A 34 -10.22 -8.74 -7.27
N LEU A 35 -10.68 -7.63 -6.69
CA LEU A 35 -10.02 -6.33 -6.72
C LEU A 35 -9.64 -5.96 -5.28
N VAL A 36 -8.35 -6.01 -4.99
CA VAL A 36 -7.78 -5.63 -3.70
C VAL A 36 -7.21 -4.23 -3.84
N HIS A 37 -7.70 -3.30 -3.04
CA HIS A 37 -7.22 -1.92 -2.98
C HIS A 37 -6.48 -1.67 -1.67
N ILE A 38 -5.24 -1.22 -1.78
CA ILE A 38 -4.39 -0.85 -0.65
C ILE A 38 -4.51 0.65 -0.44
N GLU A 39 -5.10 1.05 0.69
CA GLU A 39 -5.21 2.45 1.07
C GLU A 39 -3.83 3.07 1.34
N GLY A 40 -3.68 4.35 1.03
CA GLY A 40 -2.51 5.14 1.42
C GLY A 40 -2.82 6.12 2.55
N GLY A 41 -1.78 6.66 3.19
CA GLY A 41 -1.98 7.63 4.27
C GLY A 41 -0.69 8.31 4.75
N GLY A 42 0.29 8.46 3.85
CA GLY A 42 1.62 9.00 4.20
C GLY A 42 2.48 7.99 4.97
N TRP A 43 3.58 8.44 5.54
CA TRP A 43 4.52 7.60 6.30
C TRP A 43 4.89 8.23 7.63
N SER A 44 5.23 7.38 8.58
CA SER A 44 5.96 7.79 9.78
C SER A 44 7.47 7.62 9.55
N ASN A 45 8.22 8.71 9.65
CA ASN A 45 9.67 8.70 9.41
C ASN A 45 10.49 8.89 10.68
N ASN A 46 9.87 8.98 11.85
CA ASN A 46 10.52 8.95 13.15
C ASN A 46 9.53 8.56 14.26
N ILE A 47 10.04 8.34 15.46
CA ILE A 47 9.23 7.94 16.63
C ILE A 47 8.15 8.98 16.96
N THR A 48 8.44 10.28 16.82
CA THR A 48 7.46 11.35 17.09
C THR A 48 6.30 11.29 16.11
N THR A 49 6.55 11.06 14.82
CA THR A 49 5.49 10.89 13.82
C THR A 49 4.69 9.60 14.06
N CYS A 50 5.34 8.50 14.47
CA CYS A 50 4.63 7.27 14.83
C CYS A 50 3.67 7.50 16.00
N LEU A 51 4.12 8.20 17.04
CA LEU A 51 3.33 8.50 18.22
C LEU A 51 2.15 9.45 17.93
N ALA A 52 2.30 10.34 16.94
CA ALA A 52 1.19 11.16 16.47
C ALA A 52 0.20 10.31 15.66
N GLN A 53 0.70 9.51 14.72
CA GLN A 53 -0.11 8.75 13.78
C GLN A 53 -0.89 7.59 14.44
N LYS A 54 -0.35 6.95 15.49
CA LYS A 54 -1.05 5.88 16.21
C LYS A 54 -2.40 6.30 16.81
N ASN A 55 -2.60 7.61 17.04
CA ASN A 55 -3.84 8.15 17.59
C ASN A 55 -4.81 8.64 16.49
N LEU A 56 -4.46 8.44 15.22
CA LEU A 56 -5.28 8.77 14.06
C LEU A 56 -5.84 7.50 13.43
N LYS A 57 -6.81 7.67 12.54
CA LYS A 57 -7.39 6.56 11.74
C LYS A 57 -6.35 5.81 10.91
N GLN A 58 -5.22 6.45 10.57
CA GLN A 58 -4.11 5.83 9.83
C GLN A 58 -3.09 5.09 10.72
N GLY A 59 -3.39 4.87 12.00
CA GLY A 59 -2.54 4.11 12.91
C GLY A 59 -3.30 3.25 13.91
N SER A 60 -4.62 3.22 13.84
CA SER A 60 -5.51 2.44 14.72
C SER A 60 -6.80 2.05 14.01
N SER A 61 -7.27 0.82 14.23
CA SER A 61 -8.56 0.36 13.70
C SER A 61 -9.76 0.74 14.57
N LYS A 62 -9.57 1.35 15.74
CA LYS A 62 -10.65 1.71 16.69
C LYS A 62 -11.72 2.62 16.08
N ASP A 63 -11.28 3.58 15.26
CA ASP A 63 -12.14 4.62 14.69
C ASP A 63 -12.49 4.37 13.21
N MET A 64 -12.20 3.17 12.71
CA MET A 64 -12.53 2.79 11.34
C MET A 64 -14.03 2.47 11.22
N ALA A 65 -14.65 2.98 10.15
CA ALA A 65 -16.09 2.84 9.96
C ALA A 65 -16.48 1.37 9.75
N LYS A 66 -17.47 0.86 10.48
CA LYS A 66 -17.96 -0.52 10.29
C LYS A 66 -18.60 -0.75 8.91
N GLN A 67 -19.17 0.32 8.36
CA GLN A 67 -19.76 0.35 7.03
C GLN A 67 -19.13 1.50 6.26
N LEU A 68 -18.62 1.19 5.07
CA LEU A 68 -18.04 2.14 4.15
C LEU A 68 -18.73 1.97 2.80
N ALA A 69 -19.05 3.08 2.13
CA ALA A 69 -19.47 3.08 0.74
C ALA A 69 -18.22 3.18 -0.14
N PHE A 70 -17.99 2.18 -0.98
CA PHE A 70 -16.90 2.23 -1.95
C PHE A 70 -17.24 3.18 -3.10
N SER A 71 -16.20 3.79 -3.66
CA SER A 71 -16.28 4.76 -4.75
C SER A 71 -15.18 4.50 -5.77
N GLY A 72 -15.25 5.15 -6.93
CA GLY A 72 -14.28 4.98 -8.01
C GLY A 72 -14.17 3.52 -8.46
N ILE A 73 -12.94 3.02 -8.60
CA ILE A 73 -12.66 1.65 -9.05
C ILE A 73 -13.21 0.54 -8.14
N LEU A 74 -13.55 0.86 -6.88
CA LEU A 74 -14.18 -0.08 -5.96
C LEU A 74 -15.70 0.03 -5.92
N SER A 75 -16.30 1.00 -6.63
CA SER A 75 -17.75 1.18 -6.64
C SER A 75 -18.44 -0.06 -7.23
N ASN A 76 -19.57 -0.44 -6.66
CA ASN A 76 -20.44 -1.49 -7.20
C ASN A 76 -21.49 -0.94 -8.20
N GLU A 77 -21.40 0.34 -8.54
CA GLU A 77 -22.26 0.99 -9.53
C GLU A 77 -21.56 0.98 -10.89
N PRO A 78 -22.12 0.33 -11.93
CA PRO A 78 -21.52 0.24 -13.26
C PRO A 78 -21.21 1.61 -13.89
N LYS A 79 -21.97 2.65 -13.51
CA LYS A 79 -21.74 4.03 -13.96
C LYS A 79 -20.35 4.56 -13.55
N PHE A 80 -19.86 4.16 -12.38
CA PHE A 80 -18.58 4.63 -11.83
C PHE A 80 -17.47 3.60 -11.98
N ASN A 81 -17.81 2.32 -12.08
CA ASN A 81 -16.88 1.20 -12.23
C ASN A 81 -17.37 0.23 -13.32
N PRO A 82 -17.33 0.61 -14.60
CA PRO A 82 -17.89 -0.21 -15.67
C PRO A 82 -17.21 -1.58 -15.82
N ASP A 83 -15.95 -1.70 -15.39
CA ASP A 83 -15.12 -2.88 -15.62
C ASP A 83 -15.20 -3.91 -14.48
N PHE A 84 -15.34 -3.46 -13.22
CA PHE A 84 -15.18 -4.31 -12.03
C PHE A 84 -16.34 -4.24 -11.03
N TYR A 85 -17.46 -3.59 -11.36
CA TYR A 85 -18.55 -3.33 -10.39
C TYR A 85 -19.12 -4.58 -9.72
N ASN A 86 -19.05 -5.75 -10.37
CA ASN A 86 -19.55 -7.02 -9.84
C ASN A 86 -18.44 -7.95 -9.30
N TRP A 87 -17.20 -7.49 -9.22
CA TRP A 87 -16.10 -8.26 -8.63
C TRP A 87 -16.14 -8.21 -7.10
N ASN A 88 -15.43 -9.12 -6.44
CA ASN A 88 -15.18 -8.97 -5.01
C ASN A 88 -14.25 -7.78 -4.79
N GLY A 89 -14.74 -6.76 -4.08
CA GLY A 89 -13.97 -5.56 -3.74
C GLY A 89 -13.44 -5.68 -2.32
N ILE A 90 -12.12 -5.62 -2.14
CA ILE A 90 -11.46 -5.51 -0.84
C ILE A 90 -10.79 -4.15 -0.75
N LYS A 91 -11.03 -3.42 0.34
CA LYS A 91 -10.22 -2.26 0.72
C LYS A 91 -9.44 -2.59 2.00
N VAL A 92 -8.12 -2.74 1.87
CA VAL A 92 -7.22 -2.92 3.01
C VAL A 92 -6.95 -1.55 3.63
N SER A 93 -7.25 -1.40 4.92
CA SER A 93 -7.11 -0.12 5.61
C SER A 93 -5.65 0.14 5.97
N TYR A 94 -5.20 1.39 5.80
CA TYR A 94 -3.83 1.78 6.10
C TYR A 94 -3.64 2.02 7.60
N CYS A 95 -2.74 1.28 8.27
CA CYS A 95 -2.47 1.50 9.70
C CYS A 95 -1.04 1.19 10.20
N ASP A 96 -0.09 0.90 9.32
CA ASP A 96 1.28 0.48 9.68
C ASP A 96 2.31 1.62 9.63
N GLY A 97 2.03 2.69 8.88
CA GLY A 97 2.91 3.85 8.74
C GLY A 97 4.12 3.65 7.82
N ALA A 98 4.25 2.47 7.21
CA ALA A 98 5.42 2.04 6.44
C ALA A 98 5.08 1.48 5.04
N SER A 99 3.90 1.77 4.48
CA SER A 99 3.45 1.23 3.18
C SER A 99 3.43 -0.30 3.11
N PHE A 100 3.01 -0.97 4.18
CA PHE A 100 2.91 -2.43 4.22
C PHE A 100 4.24 -3.12 3.90
N THR A 101 5.37 -2.47 4.22
CA THR A 101 6.72 -3.01 3.99
C THR A 101 7.28 -3.78 5.19
N VAL A 102 6.49 -3.85 6.27
CA VAL A 102 6.85 -4.54 7.51
C VAL A 102 5.99 -5.79 7.62
N ASP A 103 6.66 -6.95 7.68
CA ASP A 103 6.10 -8.31 7.70
C ASP A 103 5.17 -8.62 6.52
N VAL A 104 5.65 -9.44 5.59
CA VAL A 104 5.03 -9.65 4.28
C VAL A 104 4.78 -11.13 4.08
N GLU A 105 3.50 -11.49 3.96
CA GLU A 105 3.07 -12.78 3.44
C GLU A 105 2.62 -12.66 1.97
N GLU A 106 2.65 -13.78 1.24
CA GLU A 106 2.28 -13.82 -0.18
C GLU A 106 0.75 -13.73 -0.38
N VAL A 107 0.30 -12.93 -1.35
CA VAL A 107 -1.12 -12.68 -1.65
C VAL A 107 -1.58 -13.40 -2.93
N ASP A 108 -2.67 -14.17 -2.83
CA ASP A 108 -3.29 -14.92 -3.93
C ASP A 108 -3.70 -14.09 -5.17
N PRO A 109 -3.95 -14.72 -6.34
CA PRO A 109 -4.15 -14.01 -7.60
C PRO A 109 -5.37 -13.06 -7.57
N ALA A 110 -5.09 -11.76 -7.61
CA ALA A 110 -6.07 -10.67 -7.65
C ALA A 110 -5.64 -9.53 -8.61
N ILE A 111 -6.51 -8.54 -8.83
CA ILE A 111 -6.03 -7.21 -9.24
C ILE A 111 -5.65 -6.46 -7.97
N LEU A 112 -4.39 -6.04 -7.87
CA LEU A 112 -3.88 -5.26 -6.77
C LEU A 112 -3.82 -3.79 -7.19
N SER A 113 -4.63 -2.95 -6.57
CA SER A 113 -4.58 -1.50 -6.76
C SER A 113 -4.14 -0.82 -5.47
N GLY A 114 -3.65 0.41 -5.54
CA GLY A 114 -3.46 1.21 -4.34
C GLY A 114 -3.21 2.67 -4.69
N SER A 115 -3.41 3.54 -3.70
CA SER A 115 -3.18 4.98 -3.85
C SER A 115 -2.04 5.47 -2.94
N SER A 116 -1.18 6.36 -3.41
CA SER A 116 -0.09 6.96 -2.61
C SER A 116 0.83 5.89 -1.99
N ALA A 117 0.94 5.83 -0.66
CA ALA A 117 1.62 4.77 0.08
C ALA A 117 1.18 3.35 -0.34
N GLY A 118 -0.13 3.11 -0.49
CA GLY A 118 -0.63 1.83 -0.98
C GLY A 118 -0.40 1.63 -2.48
N GLY A 119 -0.32 2.71 -3.24
CA GLY A 119 0.07 2.67 -4.66
C GLY A 119 1.51 2.21 -4.82
N LEU A 120 2.39 2.66 -3.93
CA LEU A 120 3.75 2.16 -3.85
C LEU A 120 3.77 0.65 -3.53
N THR A 121 3.02 0.22 -2.52
CA THR A 121 2.85 -1.20 -2.16
C THR A 121 2.39 -2.05 -3.34
N SER A 122 1.43 -1.57 -4.14
CA SER A 122 0.89 -2.32 -5.28
C SER A 122 1.92 -2.70 -6.36
N ILE A 123 3.06 -1.98 -6.44
CA ILE A 123 4.14 -2.26 -7.40
C ILE A 123 5.09 -3.34 -6.87
N PHE A 124 5.12 -3.60 -5.56
CA PHE A 124 5.97 -4.63 -4.98
C PHE A 124 5.47 -6.02 -5.33
N ARG A 125 5.99 -6.55 -6.44
CA ARG A 125 5.71 -7.92 -6.92
C ARG A 125 6.18 -9.02 -5.96
N SER A 126 7.00 -8.69 -4.96
CA SER A 126 7.38 -9.62 -3.89
C SER A 126 6.22 -9.97 -2.96
N LEU A 127 5.12 -9.22 -2.99
CA LEU A 127 3.91 -9.51 -2.20
C LEU A 127 3.04 -10.61 -2.82
N VAL A 128 3.44 -11.18 -3.96
CA VAL A 128 2.56 -12.06 -4.76
C VAL A 128 3.29 -13.38 -5.06
N PRO A 129 2.63 -14.56 -4.87
CA PRO A 129 3.22 -15.87 -5.09
C PRO A 129 3.81 -16.01 -6.47
N LYS A 130 4.95 -16.71 -6.55
CA LYS A 130 5.56 -17.09 -7.83
C LYS A 130 4.60 -17.99 -8.62
N GLY A 131 3.92 -17.40 -9.60
CA GLY A 131 2.99 -18.11 -10.51
C GLY A 131 1.56 -17.57 -10.47
N ALA A 132 1.22 -16.73 -9.50
CA ALA A 132 -0.08 -16.06 -9.47
C ALA A 132 -0.20 -15.05 -10.64
N LYS A 133 -1.36 -15.05 -11.30
CA LYS A 133 -1.70 -14.06 -12.33
C LYS A 133 -2.31 -12.84 -11.65
N VAL A 134 -1.45 -11.87 -11.30
CA VAL A 134 -1.84 -10.59 -10.71
C VAL A 134 -1.70 -9.48 -11.75
N LYS A 135 -2.58 -8.48 -11.70
CA LYS A 135 -2.36 -7.18 -12.37
C LYS A 135 -2.26 -6.09 -11.31
N CYS A 136 -1.32 -5.17 -11.47
CA CYS A 136 -1.08 -4.10 -10.51
C CYS A 136 -1.51 -2.74 -11.09
N ILE A 137 -2.20 -1.92 -10.29
CA ILE A 137 -2.58 -0.54 -10.62
C ILE A 137 -2.05 0.38 -9.52
N SER A 138 -0.98 1.11 -9.82
CA SER A 138 -0.41 2.08 -8.91
C SER A 138 -0.94 3.48 -9.22
N ASP A 139 -1.82 3.98 -8.36
CA ASP A 139 -2.30 5.36 -8.40
C ASP A 139 -1.44 6.21 -7.45
N ALA A 140 -0.85 7.29 -7.97
CA ALA A 140 0.03 8.19 -7.21
C ALA A 140 1.15 7.50 -6.37
N GLY A 141 1.55 6.28 -6.71
CA GLY A 141 2.55 5.49 -5.98
C GLY A 141 3.99 5.66 -6.48
N TYR A 142 4.22 6.51 -7.48
CA TYR A 142 5.54 6.79 -8.03
C TYR A 142 6.10 8.09 -7.48
N PHE A 143 7.14 7.98 -6.66
CA PHE A 143 7.83 9.14 -6.10
C PHE A 143 9.13 9.39 -6.88
N ILE A 144 9.39 10.66 -7.19
CA ILE A 144 10.58 11.06 -7.95
C ILE A 144 11.71 11.37 -6.96
N ASN A 145 12.83 10.66 -7.10
CA ASN A 145 14.03 10.95 -6.31
C ASN A 145 14.93 11.94 -7.04
N VAL A 146 14.66 13.23 -6.87
CA VAL A 146 15.47 14.35 -7.38
C VAL A 146 15.68 15.38 -6.28
N LYS A 147 16.63 16.30 -6.50
CA LYS A 147 16.80 17.45 -5.63
C LYS A 147 15.55 18.33 -5.66
N ASP A 148 15.13 18.79 -4.49
CA ASP A 148 14.05 19.78 -4.39
C ASP A 148 14.51 21.18 -4.84
N ILE A 149 13.63 22.17 -4.74
CA ILE A 149 13.91 23.56 -5.11
C ILE A 149 15.04 24.21 -4.29
N SER A 150 15.38 23.66 -3.12
CA SER A 150 16.49 24.10 -2.28
C SER A 150 17.81 23.39 -2.63
N GLY A 151 17.76 22.40 -3.52
CA GLY A 151 18.91 21.57 -3.89
C GLY A 151 19.13 20.36 -2.98
N ALA A 152 18.22 20.08 -2.04
CA ALA A 152 18.34 19.00 -1.07
C ALA A 152 17.74 17.68 -1.58
N LEU A 153 18.30 16.55 -1.15
CA LEU A 153 17.81 15.19 -1.44
C LEU A 153 16.75 14.75 -0.42
N TYR A 154 15.77 15.62 -0.14
CA TYR A 154 14.78 15.42 0.91
C TYR A 154 14.06 14.07 0.85
N ILE A 155 13.68 13.65 -0.36
CA ILE A 155 12.95 12.41 -0.61
C ILE A 155 13.78 11.17 -0.24
N GLU A 156 15.07 11.15 -0.59
CA GLU A 156 15.96 10.06 -0.20
C GLU A 156 16.08 9.96 1.33
N ASP A 157 16.32 11.09 2.00
CA ASP A 157 16.48 11.13 3.45
C ASP A 157 15.18 10.73 4.17
N TYR A 158 14.04 11.21 3.69
CA TYR A 158 12.73 10.90 4.24
C TYR A 158 12.47 9.38 4.25
N TYR A 159 12.65 8.71 3.11
CA TYR A 159 12.37 7.27 3.01
C TYR A 159 13.44 6.40 3.66
N ASN A 160 14.71 6.84 3.71
CA ASN A 160 15.72 6.19 4.56
C ASN A 160 15.26 6.19 6.02
N ASN A 161 14.73 7.31 6.51
CA ASN A 161 14.22 7.42 7.88
C ASN A 161 12.99 6.54 8.12
N VAL A 162 12.08 6.39 7.14
CA VAL A 162 10.98 5.40 7.22
C VAL A 162 11.53 3.98 7.36
N VAL A 163 12.44 3.56 6.47
CA VAL A 163 13.00 2.21 6.50
C VAL A 163 13.73 1.92 7.82
N MET A 164 14.48 2.89 8.34
CA MET A 164 15.17 2.75 9.63
C MET A 164 14.18 2.71 10.80
N THR A 165 13.19 3.61 10.84
CA THR A 165 12.21 3.72 11.93
C THR A 165 11.41 2.44 12.09
N HIS A 166 11.06 1.80 10.97
CA HIS A 166 10.22 0.61 10.94
C HIS A 166 10.99 -0.70 10.81
N GLY A 167 12.32 -0.66 10.70
CA GLY A 167 13.15 -1.86 10.50
C GLY A 167 12.88 -2.60 9.18
N ALA A 168 12.27 -1.94 8.19
CA ALA A 168 11.74 -2.58 6.98
C ALA A 168 12.82 -3.13 6.04
N ALA A 169 14.10 -2.79 6.25
CA ALA A 169 15.20 -3.16 5.36
C ALA A 169 15.31 -4.68 5.12
N THR A 170 14.94 -5.50 6.11
CA THR A 170 15.01 -6.97 6.02
C THR A 170 13.96 -7.56 5.07
N ASN A 171 12.86 -6.85 4.83
CA ASN A 171 11.73 -7.33 4.03
C ASN A 171 11.77 -6.80 2.59
N LEU A 172 12.73 -5.92 2.28
CA LEU A 172 12.90 -5.39 0.93
C LEU A 172 13.60 -6.41 0.02
N PRO A 173 13.25 -6.47 -1.28
CA PRO A 173 13.86 -7.42 -2.21
C PRO A 173 15.39 -7.31 -2.23
N SER A 174 16.09 -8.41 -1.95
CA SER A 174 17.56 -8.48 -1.89
C SER A 174 18.24 -8.05 -3.20
N LEU A 175 17.60 -8.30 -4.34
CA LEU A 175 18.06 -7.85 -5.65
C LEU A 175 18.05 -6.31 -5.79
N CYS A 176 17.18 -5.63 -5.05
CA CYS A 176 17.09 -4.18 -5.06
C CYS A 176 18.01 -3.53 -4.01
N THR A 177 18.09 -4.10 -2.81
CA THR A 177 18.99 -3.60 -1.74
C THR A 177 20.47 -3.85 -2.04
N SER A 178 20.80 -4.82 -2.90
CA SER A 178 22.17 -5.00 -3.42
C SER A 178 22.60 -3.94 -4.45
N LYS A 179 21.66 -3.15 -5.00
CA LYS A 179 21.92 -2.17 -6.06
C LYS A 179 21.77 -0.72 -5.61
N GLY A 180 21.39 -0.47 -4.37
CA GLY A 180 21.13 0.86 -3.83
C GLY A 180 20.84 0.85 -2.34
N LYS A 181 20.71 2.03 -1.74
CA LYS A 181 20.35 2.15 -0.32
C LYS A 181 18.95 1.56 -0.08
N PRO A 182 18.67 0.97 1.10
CA PRO A 182 17.34 0.45 1.44
C PRO A 182 16.19 1.46 1.23
N GLY A 183 16.37 2.72 1.63
CA GLY A 183 15.39 3.78 1.38
C GLY A 183 15.22 4.13 -0.10
N LEU A 184 16.12 3.67 -0.98
CA LEU A 184 16.09 3.91 -2.43
C LEU A 184 15.84 2.64 -3.26
N VAL A 185 15.37 1.56 -2.64
CA VAL A 185 15.08 0.31 -3.35
C VAL A 185 14.19 0.58 -4.56
N ARG A 186 14.66 0.18 -5.75
CA ARG A 186 13.91 0.31 -7.01
C ARG A 186 12.55 -0.38 -6.83
N GLY A 187 11.50 0.42 -6.89
CA GLY A 187 10.17 0.11 -6.37
C GLY A 187 9.59 1.31 -5.63
N ILE A 188 10.39 1.97 -4.78
CA ILE A 188 10.06 3.19 -4.02
C ILE A 188 10.22 4.46 -4.87
N PHE A 189 11.22 4.49 -5.75
CA PHE A 189 11.52 5.68 -6.56
C PHE A 189 11.87 5.41 -8.01
N LEU A 190 11.44 6.34 -8.87
CA LEU A 190 12.02 6.51 -10.21
C LEU A 190 13.41 7.14 -10.06
N THR A 191 14.44 6.31 -10.16
CA THR A 191 15.83 6.77 -10.22
C THR A 191 16.24 6.92 -11.69
N ARG A 192 16.10 8.15 -12.20
CA ARG A 192 16.34 8.66 -13.58
C ARG A 192 15.19 8.51 -14.58
N LEU A 193 14.60 9.66 -14.94
CA LEU A 193 14.02 9.88 -16.27
C LEU A 193 15.13 10.33 -17.22
N ASN A 194 16.05 9.43 -17.60
CA ASN A 194 16.93 9.72 -18.73
C ASN A 194 16.18 9.34 -20.01
N GLY A 195 15.60 10.33 -20.70
CA GLY A 195 15.08 10.11 -22.05
C GLY A 195 13.73 10.74 -22.39
N PHE A 196 13.46 11.98 -21.95
CA PHE A 196 12.49 12.85 -22.63
C PHE A 196 13.16 14.20 -22.90
N ALA A 197 13.98 14.22 -23.95
CA ALA A 197 14.23 15.40 -24.77
C ALA A 197 13.73 15.01 -26.18
N PRO A 198 13.24 15.99 -26.97
CA PRO A 198 12.15 15.82 -27.94
C PRO A 198 12.36 14.75 -29.01
#